data_AF-A0A353M0W4-F1
#
_entry.id   AF-A0A353M0W4-F1
#
_cell.length_a   1.000
_cell.length_b   1.000
_cell.length_c   1.000
_cell.angle_alpha   90.00
_cell.angle_beta   90.00
_cell.angle_gamma   90.00
#
_symmetry.space_group_name_H-M   'P 1'
#
loop_
_entity.id
_entity.type
_entity.pdbx_description
1 polymer ?
#
loop_
_entity_poly.entity_id
_entity_poly.type
_entity_poly.pdbx_seq_one_letter_code
_entity_poly.pdbx_strand_id
1 'polypeptide(L)'
;MNLDELRWDCAVKQKRGLHIIMASVLIWSAVLVVHLSPLPILTKNLYTFFCTAPLLPVSYLISRIIKVDFQNKGNPLTNLGVLFSVNQIIYLLIAMWIFTAVPGKMLMVLAIIFGAHLMPYGWLYKSKVYFALSGIIPMAALFVGLNYEPATLAAMMIFIEVAFCIGLVIENRRLA
;
A
#
# COMPACT_ATOMS: atom_id res chain seq x y z
N MET A 1 -16.99 -24.05 -3.50
CA MET A 1 -16.08 -23.32 -4.39
C MET A 1 -14.68 -23.86 -4.21
N ASN A 2 -13.96 -24.11 -5.30
CA ASN A 2 -12.53 -24.43 -5.22
C ASN A 2 -11.70 -23.17 -4.91
N LEU A 3 -10.40 -23.32 -4.64
CA LEU A 3 -9.54 -22.20 -4.25
C LEU A 3 -9.47 -21.08 -5.30
N ASP A 4 -9.44 -21.44 -6.59
CA ASP A 4 -9.35 -20.45 -7.66
C ASP A 4 -10.65 -19.68 -7.84
N GLU A 5 -11.79 -20.32 -7.67
CA GLU A 5 -13.11 -19.67 -7.63
C GLU A 5 -13.20 -18.70 -6.45
N LEU A 6 -12.71 -19.07 -5.27
CA LEU A 6 -12.69 -18.19 -4.10
C LEU A 6 -11.80 -16.96 -4.34
N ARG A 7 -10.61 -17.14 -4.92
CA ARG A 7 -9.69 -16.04 -5.27
C ARG A 7 -10.32 -15.11 -6.31
N TRP A 8 -10.96 -15.70 -7.32
CA TRP A 8 -11.66 -14.96 -8.36
C TRP A 8 -12.81 -14.11 -7.80
N ASP A 9 -13.64 -14.70 -6.95
CA ASP A 9 -14.74 -14.01 -6.26
C ASP A 9 -14.24 -12.82 -5.44
N CYS A 10 -13.16 -13.00 -4.67
CA CYS A 10 -12.49 -11.89 -3.98
C CYS A 10 -12.02 -10.79 -4.95
N ALA A 11 -11.33 -11.17 -6.02
CA ALA A 11 -10.80 -10.21 -7.01
C ALA A 11 -11.90 -9.35 -7.64
N VAL A 12 -13.03 -9.96 -8.00
CA VAL A 12 -14.16 -9.26 -8.63
C VAL A 12 -14.89 -8.38 -7.61
N LYS A 13 -15.35 -8.94 -6.48
CA LYS A 13 -16.15 -8.20 -5.49
C LYS A 13 -15.39 -7.08 -4.81
N GLN A 14 -14.10 -7.27 -4.55
CA GLN A 14 -13.22 -6.27 -3.95
C GLN A 14 -12.56 -5.34 -4.98
N LYS A 15 -12.82 -5.54 -6.28
CA LYS A 15 -12.10 -4.85 -7.37
C LYS A 15 -10.59 -4.88 -7.17
N ARG A 16 -10.07 -6.05 -6.75
CA ARG A 16 -8.67 -6.29 -6.39
C ARG A 16 -8.10 -5.29 -5.38
N GLY A 17 -8.91 -4.87 -4.41
CA GLY A 17 -8.45 -3.94 -3.36
C GLY A 17 -8.18 -2.51 -3.87
N LEU A 18 -8.74 -2.11 -5.01
CA LEU A 18 -8.52 -0.78 -5.61
C LEU A 18 -8.78 0.38 -4.63
N HIS A 19 -9.76 0.24 -3.73
CA HIS A 19 -10.04 1.25 -2.68
C HIS A 19 -8.86 1.45 -1.70
N ILE A 20 -8.08 0.40 -1.40
CA ILE A 20 -6.88 0.49 -0.55
C ILE A 20 -5.81 1.29 -1.28
N ILE A 21 -5.55 0.98 -2.56
CA ILE A 21 -4.51 1.67 -3.34
C ILE A 21 -4.89 3.14 -3.57
N MET A 22 -6.16 3.44 -3.84
CA MET A 22 -6.64 4.83 -3.91
C MET A 22 -6.51 5.57 -2.58
N ALA A 23 -6.78 4.89 -1.45
CA ALA A 23 -6.53 5.49 -0.14
C ALA A 23 -5.03 5.78 0.04
N SER A 24 -4.16 4.84 -0.37
CA SER A 24 -2.71 4.99 -0.29
C SER A 24 -2.21 6.25 -0.99
N VAL A 25 -2.76 6.60 -2.16
CA VAL A 25 -2.40 7.84 -2.87
C VAL A 25 -2.62 9.08 -1.99
N LEU A 26 -3.73 9.12 -1.24
CA LEU A 26 -4.01 10.21 -0.30
C LEU A 26 -3.04 10.21 0.88
N ILE A 27 -2.70 9.02 1.40
CA ILE A 27 -1.74 8.86 2.49
C ILE A 27 -0.36 9.34 2.06
N TRP A 28 0.15 8.91 0.91
CA TRP A 28 1.46 9.35 0.40
C TRP A 28 1.49 10.83 0.02
N SER A 29 0.36 11.39 -0.40
CA SER A 29 0.22 12.84 -0.58
C SER A 29 0.37 13.59 0.75
N ALA A 30 -0.24 13.10 1.84
CA ALA A 30 -0.06 13.68 3.17
C ALA A 30 1.40 13.52 3.67
N VAL A 31 2.01 12.36 3.44
CA VAL A 31 3.43 12.11 3.75
C VAL A 31 4.35 13.06 2.98
N LEU A 32 4.09 13.31 1.70
CA LEU A 32 4.85 14.28 0.91
C LEU A 32 4.76 15.68 1.53
N VAL A 33 3.56 16.14 1.91
CA VAL A 33 3.37 17.43 2.58
C VAL A 33 4.18 17.51 3.87
N VAL A 34 4.18 16.45 4.68
CA VAL A 34 5.02 16.36 5.90
C VAL A 34 6.50 16.49 5.56
N HIS A 35 6.99 15.78 4.53
CA HIS A 35 8.40 15.78 4.18
C HIS A 35 8.88 17.06 3.48
N LEU A 36 7.98 17.83 2.86
CA LEU A 36 8.23 19.18 2.33
C LEU A 36 8.28 20.27 3.41
N SER A 37 7.76 20.00 4.61
CA SER A 37 7.78 20.97 5.72
C SER A 37 9.22 21.29 6.20
N PRO A 38 9.45 22.40 6.91
CA PRO A 38 10.75 22.71 7.51
C PRO A 38 11.01 21.96 8.83
N LEU A 39 10.16 21.00 9.21
CA LEU A 39 10.25 20.30 10.50
C LEU A 39 11.52 19.42 10.61
N PRO A 40 12.01 19.17 11.84
CA PRO A 40 13.08 18.19 12.08
C PRO A 40 12.69 16.80 11.57
N ILE A 41 13.67 16.02 11.11
CA ILE A 41 13.43 14.69 10.51
C ILE A 41 12.67 13.74 11.45
N LEU A 42 12.94 13.80 12.75
CA LEU A 42 12.25 12.95 13.73
C LEU A 42 10.75 13.27 13.83
N THR A 43 10.40 14.55 13.82
CA THR A 43 9.02 15.03 13.82
C THR A 43 8.32 14.66 12.52
N LYS A 44 9.00 14.83 11.37
CA LYS A 44 8.50 14.39 10.06
C LYS A 44 8.17 12.90 10.08
N ASN A 45 9.12 12.09 10.57
CA ASN A 45 8.96 10.65 10.67
C ASN A 45 7.79 10.23 11.59
N LEU A 46 7.59 10.93 12.72
CA LEU A 46 6.46 10.67 13.62
C LEU A 46 5.13 10.99 12.91
N TYR A 47 5.06 12.13 12.24
CA TYR A 47 3.87 12.53 11.48
C TYR A 47 3.62 11.61 10.29
N THR A 48 4.65 11.04 9.67
CA THR A 48 4.51 10.00 8.65
C THR A 48 3.79 8.77 9.22
N PHE A 49 4.09 8.32 10.44
CA PHE A 49 3.31 7.24 11.09
C PHE A 49 1.85 7.64 11.34
N PHE A 50 1.59 8.89 11.74
CA PHE A 50 0.21 9.36 11.91
C PHE A 50 -0.54 9.44 10.58
N CYS A 51 0.14 9.76 9.49
CA CYS A 51 -0.46 9.74 8.15
C CYS A 51 -0.91 8.34 7.74
N THR A 52 -0.26 7.26 8.16
CA THR A 52 -0.62 5.90 7.76
C THR A 52 -1.77 5.29 8.56
N ALA A 53 -1.98 5.73 9.81
CA ALA A 53 -3.06 5.25 10.69
C ALA A 53 -4.48 5.30 10.06
N PRO A 54 -4.89 6.37 9.35
CA PRO A 54 -6.23 6.44 8.75
C PRO A 54 -6.40 5.63 7.46
N LEU A 55 -5.40 4.88 6.98
CA LEU A 55 -5.48 4.14 5.71
C LEU A 55 -6.72 3.24 5.61
N LEU A 56 -6.99 2.42 6.63
CA LEU A 56 -8.16 1.52 6.64
C LEU A 56 -9.50 2.28 6.69
N PRO A 57 -9.71 3.27 7.58
CA PRO A 57 -10.89 4.13 7.54
C PRO A 57 -11.13 4.80 6.19
N VAL A 58 -10.09 5.41 5.60
CA VAL A 58 -10.17 6.11 4.30
C VAL A 58 -10.51 5.13 3.19
N SER A 59 -9.84 3.97 3.17
CA SER A 59 -10.12 2.87 2.23
C SER A 59 -11.55 2.37 2.33
N TYR A 60 -12.10 2.26 3.54
CA TYR A 60 -13.49 1.88 3.75
C TYR A 60 -14.45 2.94 3.16
N LEU A 61 -14.20 4.23 3.38
CA LEU A 61 -15.01 5.31 2.77
C LEU A 61 -14.95 5.25 1.24
N ILE A 62 -13.76 5.07 0.66
CA ILE A 62 -13.58 4.95 -0.79
C ILE A 62 -14.32 3.72 -1.32
N SER A 63 -14.30 2.59 -0.61
CA SER A 63 -15.00 1.36 -1.01
C SER A 63 -16.51 1.58 -1.21
N ARG A 64 -17.12 2.46 -0.40
CA ARG A 64 -18.53 2.86 -0.54
C ARG A 64 -18.77 3.68 -1.80
N ILE A 65 -17.86 4.61 -2.11
CA ILE A 65 -17.93 5.45 -3.31
C ILE A 65 -17.84 4.60 -4.58
N ILE A 66 -16.89 3.66 -4.63
CA ILE A 66 -16.70 2.79 -5.80
C ILE A 66 -17.55 1.52 -5.79
N LYS A 67 -18.50 1.38 -4.84
CA LYS A 67 -19.42 0.24 -4.71
C LYS A 67 -18.69 -1.12 -4.67
N VAL A 68 -17.71 -1.23 -3.79
CA VAL A 68 -16.97 -2.48 -3.52
C VAL A 68 -17.57 -3.19 -2.30
N ASP A 69 -17.75 -4.51 -2.41
CA ASP A 69 -18.03 -5.34 -1.23
C ASP A 69 -16.71 -5.64 -0.50
N PHE A 70 -16.37 -4.76 0.43
CA PHE A 70 -15.16 -4.86 1.24
C PHE A 70 -15.14 -6.12 2.13
N GLN A 71 -16.29 -6.49 2.70
CA GLN A 71 -16.35 -7.54 3.73
C GLN A 71 -16.52 -8.94 3.15
N ASN A 72 -17.12 -9.08 1.96
CA ASN A 72 -17.35 -10.34 1.24
C ASN A 72 -17.52 -11.55 2.18
N LYS A 73 -18.50 -11.45 3.09
CA LYS A 73 -18.62 -12.32 4.28
C LYS A 73 -18.78 -13.81 3.97
N GLY A 74 -19.21 -14.14 2.74
CA GLY A 74 -19.35 -15.52 2.27
C GLY A 74 -18.04 -16.16 1.81
N ASN A 75 -16.94 -15.41 1.73
CA ASN A 75 -15.66 -15.90 1.23
C ASN A 75 -14.60 -15.92 2.35
N PRO A 76 -14.12 -17.11 2.78
CA PRO A 76 -13.15 -17.21 3.86
C PRO A 76 -11.79 -16.56 3.54
N LEU A 77 -11.46 -16.36 2.26
CA LEU A 77 -10.22 -15.69 1.87
C LEU A 77 -10.23 -14.18 2.20
N THR A 78 -11.39 -13.61 2.51
CA THR A 78 -11.45 -12.22 3.01
C THR A 78 -10.72 -12.10 4.35
N ASN A 79 -10.86 -13.09 5.24
CA ASN A 79 -10.12 -13.13 6.52
C ASN A 79 -8.61 -13.31 6.29
N LEU A 80 -8.23 -14.02 5.22
CA LEU A 80 -6.83 -14.16 4.83
C LEU A 80 -6.23 -12.82 4.38
N GLY A 81 -6.99 -11.97 3.68
CA GLY A 81 -6.57 -10.60 3.37
C GLY A 81 -6.33 -9.76 4.63
N VAL A 82 -7.16 -9.93 5.67
CA VAL A 82 -6.93 -9.28 6.98
C VAL A 82 -5.63 -9.81 7.62
N LEU A 83 -5.39 -11.12 7.58
CA LEU A 83 -4.15 -11.72 8.10
C LEU A 83 -2.92 -11.14 7.40
N PHE A 84 -2.97 -10.97 6.07
CA PHE A 84 -1.89 -10.30 5.34
C PHE A 84 -1.67 -8.88 5.88
N SER A 85 -2.72 -8.08 6.01
CA SER A 85 -2.61 -6.71 6.56
C SER A 85 -1.98 -6.70 7.96
N VAL A 86 -2.36 -7.63 8.84
CA VAL A 86 -1.79 -7.75 10.18
C VAL A 86 -0.31 -8.14 10.12
N ASN A 87 0.08 -9.01 9.18
CA ASN A 87 1.48 -9.38 9.00
C ASN A 87 2.37 -8.16 8.65
N GLN A 88 1.83 -7.16 7.94
CA GLN A 88 2.57 -5.92 7.66
C GLN A 88 2.96 -5.17 8.94
N ILE A 89 2.11 -5.20 9.97
CA ILE A 89 2.34 -4.49 11.24
C ILE A 89 3.59 -5.02 11.94
N ILE A 90 3.90 -6.31 11.82
CA ILE A 90 5.09 -6.92 12.43
C ILE A 90 6.37 -6.30 11.84
N TYR A 91 6.38 -6.01 10.54
CA TYR A 91 7.53 -5.35 9.90
C TYR A 91 7.74 -3.90 10.35
N LEU A 92 6.73 -3.24 10.93
CA LEU A 92 6.89 -1.88 11.46
C LEU A 92 7.92 -1.83 12.59
N LEU A 93 8.21 -2.93 13.28
CA LEU A 93 9.31 -2.99 14.25
C LEU A 93 10.65 -2.57 13.63
N ILE A 94 10.89 -2.93 12.37
CA ILE A 94 12.09 -2.52 11.62
C ILE A 94 12.07 -1.01 11.36
N ALA A 95 10.92 -0.47 10.97
CA ALA A 95 10.76 0.97 10.75
C ALA A 95 10.95 1.78 12.05
N MET A 96 10.43 1.27 13.17
CA MET A 96 10.58 1.87 14.50
C MET A 96 12.03 1.82 15.01
N TRP A 97 12.80 0.79 14.66
CA TRP A 97 14.23 0.75 14.94
C TRP A 97 15.01 1.75 14.08
N ILE A 98 14.72 1.82 12.77
CA ILE A 98 15.37 2.77 11.85
C ILE A 98 15.03 4.22 12.20
N PHE A 99 13.83 4.47 12.73
CA PHE A 99 13.40 5.77 13.22
C PHE A 99 14.39 6.40 14.21
N THR A 100 15.06 5.59 15.04
CA THR A 100 16.10 6.05 15.97
C THR A 100 17.51 5.86 15.42
N ALA A 101 17.80 4.73 14.76
CA ALA A 101 19.14 4.38 14.32
C ALA A 101 19.61 5.21 13.10
N VAL A 102 18.76 5.38 12.09
CA VAL A 102 19.06 6.15 10.87
C VAL A 102 17.79 6.89 10.41
N PRO A 103 17.38 7.97 11.11
CA PRO A 103 16.07 8.60 10.90
C PRO A 103 15.81 9.02 9.46
N GLY A 104 16.84 9.51 8.74
CA GLY A 104 16.71 9.92 7.34
C GLY A 104 16.34 8.81 6.36
N LYS A 105 16.46 7.54 6.76
CA LYS A 105 16.15 6.37 5.92
C LYS A 105 14.86 5.65 6.32
N MET A 106 14.13 6.17 7.32
CA MET A 106 12.89 5.55 7.81
C MET A 106 11.82 5.44 6.71
N LEU A 107 11.62 6.51 5.93
CA LEU A 107 10.62 6.52 4.85
C LEU A 107 10.93 5.51 3.74
N MET A 108 12.21 5.31 3.43
CA MET A 108 12.66 4.27 2.49
C MET A 108 12.24 2.89 2.97
N VAL A 109 12.48 2.58 4.25
CA VAL A 109 12.12 1.30 4.84
C VAL A 109 10.61 1.09 4.87
N LEU A 110 9.82 2.14 5.17
CA LEU A 110 8.36 2.06 5.06
C LEU A 110 7.88 1.76 3.63
N ALA A 111 8.46 2.40 2.62
CA ALA A 111 8.12 2.13 1.22
C ALA A 111 8.49 0.70 0.79
N ILE A 112 9.64 0.19 1.25
CA ILE A 112 10.07 -1.21 1.01
C ILE A 112 9.06 -2.18 1.64
N ILE A 113 8.68 -1.96 2.90
CA ILE A 113 7.69 -2.80 3.60
C ILE A 113 6.36 -2.77 2.86
N PHE A 114 5.87 -1.57 2.50
CA PHE A 114 4.64 -1.40 1.74
C PHE A 114 4.69 -2.18 0.41
N GLY A 115 5.74 -1.99 -0.39
CA GLY A 115 5.89 -2.63 -1.69
C GLY A 115 5.94 -4.16 -1.58
N ALA A 116 6.80 -4.69 -0.71
CA ALA A 116 6.95 -6.14 -0.54
C ALA A 116 5.64 -6.79 -0.03
N HIS A 117 4.88 -6.07 0.79
CA HIS A 117 3.60 -6.53 1.31
C HIS A 117 2.51 -6.72 0.24
N LEU A 118 2.70 -6.18 -0.97
CA LEU A 118 1.75 -6.36 -2.07
C LEU A 118 1.79 -7.77 -2.68
N MET A 119 2.87 -8.53 -2.49
CA MET A 119 3.03 -9.84 -3.15
C MET A 119 1.94 -10.87 -2.77
N PRO A 120 1.59 -11.07 -1.47
CA PRO A 120 0.47 -11.93 -1.09
C PRO A 120 -0.87 -11.52 -1.73
N TYR A 121 -1.09 -10.23 -1.95
CA TYR A 121 -2.29 -9.74 -2.65
C TYR A 121 -2.26 -10.00 -4.16
N GLY A 122 -1.08 -10.00 -4.78
CA GLY A 122 -0.92 -10.48 -6.15
C GLY A 122 -1.43 -11.91 -6.32
N TRP A 123 -1.11 -12.76 -5.34
CA TRP A 123 -1.66 -14.11 -5.27
C TRP A 123 -3.16 -14.08 -4.97
N LEU A 124 -3.63 -13.39 -3.92
CA LEU A 124 -5.04 -13.38 -3.52
C LEU A 124 -5.97 -12.91 -4.65
N TYR A 125 -5.59 -11.83 -5.34
CA TYR A 125 -6.39 -11.18 -6.38
C TYR A 125 -6.06 -11.63 -7.80
N LYS A 126 -5.19 -12.64 -7.96
CA LYS A 126 -4.68 -13.10 -9.27
C LYS A 126 -4.26 -11.93 -10.17
N SER A 127 -3.57 -10.95 -9.60
CA SER A 127 -3.22 -9.68 -10.25
C SER A 127 -1.76 -9.66 -10.65
N LYS A 128 -1.49 -9.44 -11.93
CA LYS A 128 -0.12 -9.29 -12.45
C LYS A 128 0.46 -7.95 -12.03
N VAL A 129 -0.37 -6.92 -11.98
CA VAL A 129 0.02 -5.57 -11.54
C VAL A 129 0.54 -5.60 -10.09
N TYR A 130 -0.17 -6.26 -9.17
CA TYR A 130 0.31 -6.42 -7.79
C TYR A 130 1.65 -7.16 -7.73
N PHE A 131 1.80 -8.27 -8.46
CA PHE A 131 3.07 -9.03 -8.46
C PHE A 131 4.23 -8.19 -8.99
N ALA A 132 4.06 -7.51 -10.13
CA ALA A 132 5.11 -6.68 -10.71
C ALA A 132 5.51 -5.54 -9.75
N LEU A 133 4.53 -4.82 -9.20
CA LEU A 133 4.80 -3.69 -8.31
C LEU A 133 5.36 -4.13 -6.96
N SER A 134 5.07 -5.35 -6.50
CA SER A 134 5.66 -5.89 -5.28
C SER A 134 7.19 -6.07 -5.33
N GLY A 135 7.75 -6.23 -6.54
CA GLY A 135 9.20 -6.23 -6.76
C GLY A 135 9.74 -4.85 -7.12
N ILE A 136 9.03 -4.11 -7.98
CA ILE A 136 9.48 -2.79 -8.45
C ILE A 136 9.55 -1.78 -7.31
N ILE A 137 8.53 -1.69 -6.46
CA ILE A 137 8.47 -0.67 -5.40
C ILE A 137 9.64 -0.81 -4.41
N PRO A 138 9.94 -2.00 -3.84
CA PRO A 138 11.09 -2.13 -2.93
C PRO A 138 12.42 -1.75 -3.58
N MET A 139 12.66 -2.17 -4.83
CA MET A 139 13.91 -1.85 -5.54
C MET A 139 14.03 -0.36 -5.84
N ALA A 140 12.94 0.27 -6.31
CA ALA A 140 12.89 1.70 -6.57
C ALA A 140 13.03 2.51 -5.26
N ALA A 141 12.35 2.10 -4.19
CA ALA A 141 12.45 2.72 -2.88
C ALA A 141 13.87 2.64 -2.32
N LEU A 142 14.53 1.49 -2.43
CA LEU A 142 15.93 1.34 -2.04
C LEU A 142 16.84 2.27 -2.84
N PHE A 143 16.73 2.26 -4.17
CA PHE A 143 17.54 3.12 -5.02
C PHE A 143 17.32 4.61 -4.72
N VAL A 144 16.06 5.07 -4.69
CA VAL A 144 15.74 6.48 -4.44
C VAL A 144 16.09 6.87 -3.01
N GLY A 145 15.79 6.04 -2.03
CA GLY A 145 16.04 6.30 -0.62
C GLY A 145 17.53 6.32 -0.26
N LEU A 146 18.40 5.66 -1.02
CA LEU A 146 19.85 5.75 -0.87
C LEU A 146 20.41 7.06 -1.44
N ASN A 147 19.89 7.52 -2.58
CA ASN A 147 20.50 8.59 -3.38
C ASN A 147 19.82 9.97 -3.25
N TYR A 148 18.58 10.04 -2.77
CA TYR A 148 17.78 11.26 -2.75
C TYR A 148 17.10 11.50 -1.40
N GLU A 149 16.59 12.72 -1.23
CA GLU A 149 15.83 13.15 -0.06
C GLU A 149 14.49 12.39 0.09
N PRO A 150 13.96 12.22 1.32
CA PRO A 150 12.68 11.54 1.57
C PRO A 150 11.49 12.13 0.80
N ALA A 151 11.47 13.44 0.54
CA ALA A 151 10.40 14.08 -0.23
C ALA A 151 10.34 13.55 -1.68
N THR A 152 11.50 13.31 -2.30
CA THR A 152 11.60 12.72 -3.64
C THR A 152 11.03 11.30 -3.66
N LEU A 153 11.30 10.52 -2.62
CA LEU A 153 10.75 9.17 -2.47
C LEU A 153 9.22 9.21 -2.28
N ALA A 154 8.69 10.11 -1.46
CA ALA A 154 7.25 10.28 -1.29
C ALA A 154 6.57 10.66 -2.62
N ALA A 155 7.14 11.59 -3.39
CA ALA A 155 6.63 11.97 -4.71
C ALA A 155 6.65 10.79 -5.70
N MET A 156 7.73 10.00 -5.71
CA MET A 156 7.82 8.78 -6.51
C MET A 156 6.71 7.79 -6.14
N MET A 157 6.46 7.58 -4.84
CA MET A 157 5.41 6.66 -4.38
C MET A 157 4.02 7.09 -4.87
N ILE A 158 3.69 8.38 -4.81
CA ILE A 158 2.42 8.91 -5.36
C ILE A 158 2.30 8.55 -6.84
N PHE A 159 3.35 8.80 -7.63
CA PHE A 159 3.33 8.50 -9.06
C PHE A 159 3.13 7.00 -9.33
N ILE A 160 3.85 6.13 -8.61
CA ILE A 160 3.72 4.68 -8.75
C ILE A 160 2.32 4.22 -8.34
N GLU A 161 1.74 4.76 -7.27
CA GLU A 161 0.40 4.37 -6.80
C GLU A 161 -0.72 4.85 -7.72
N VAL A 162 -0.58 6.03 -8.34
CA VAL A 162 -1.50 6.46 -9.40
C VAL A 162 -1.42 5.51 -10.60
N ALA A 163 -0.20 5.15 -11.03
CA ALA A 163 -0.01 4.14 -12.08
C ALA A 163 -0.58 2.77 -11.67
N PHE A 164 -0.47 2.41 -10.40
CA PHE A 164 -1.05 1.19 -9.82
C PHE A 164 -2.58 1.22 -9.91
N CYS A 165 -3.22 2.31 -9.49
CA CYS A 165 -4.67 2.49 -9.64
C CYS A 165 -5.11 2.32 -11.09
N ILE A 166 -4.41 2.94 -12.05
CA ILE A 166 -4.70 2.80 -13.48
C ILE A 166 -4.56 1.33 -13.92
N GLY A 167 -3.47 0.67 -13.54
CA GLY A 167 -3.23 -0.75 -13.84
C GLY A 167 -4.34 -1.66 -13.31
N LEU A 168 -4.80 -1.43 -12.08
CA LEU A 168 -5.91 -2.19 -11.48
C LEU A 168 -7.25 -1.89 -12.15
N VAL A 169 -7.52 -0.65 -12.53
CA VAL A 169 -8.72 -0.31 -13.30
C VAL A 169 -8.73 -1.07 -14.62
N ILE A 170 -7.59 -1.14 -15.33
CA ILE A 170 -7.46 -1.90 -16.57
C ILE A 170 -7.65 -3.41 -16.33
N GLU A 171 -7.02 -3.98 -15.30
CA GLU A 171 -7.19 -5.41 -14.97
C GLU A 171 -8.63 -5.73 -14.56
N ASN A 172 -9.32 -4.84 -13.85
CA ASN A 172 -10.71 -5.02 -13.43
C ASN A 172 -11.67 -4.93 -14.63
N ARG A 173 -11.41 -4.06 -15.60
CA ARG A 173 -12.20 -4.00 -16.85
C ARG A 173 -12.08 -5.25 -17.70
N ARG A 174 -10.95 -5.97 -17.62
CA ARG A 174 -10.77 -7.25 -18.33
C ARG A 174 -11.53 -8.42 -17.68
N LEU A 175 -12.13 -8.24 -16.50
CA LEU A 175 -12.94 -9.26 -15.84
C LEU A 175 -14.45 -9.06 -15.97
N ALA A 176 -14.87 -7.86 -16.36
CA ALA A 176 -16.27 -7.53 -16.61
C ALA A 176 -16.62 -7.84 -18.06
#